data_AF-A0A0D2KKS6-F1
#
_entry.id   AF-A0A0D2KKS6-F1
#
_cell.length_a   1.000
_cell.length_b   1.000
_cell.length_c   1.000
_cell.angle_alpha   90.00
_cell.angle_beta   90.00
_cell.angle_gamma   90.00
#
_symmetry.space_group_name_H-M   'P 1'
#
loop_
_entity.id
_entity.type
_entity.pdbx_description
1 polymer ?
#
loop_
_entity_poly.entity_id
_entity_poly.type
_entity_poly.pdbx_seq_one_letter_code
_entity_poly.pdbx_strand_id
1 'polypeptide(L)'
;FSQPFRTKYGLDHLGQIEYNLREGRAHDALDEVRTAIKIFNHNLDFKKTYVHGQGPNTRTQDFLRTLVNDKINGAEKYQTERKALLALGLPEDDPVLKDLRDNQLWAKDASKPARLGDSRKEDPWFWHVGRPSGLTEKEKREWDIERTQTDHSKSDMP
;
A
#
# COMPACT_ATOMS: atom_id res chain seq x y z
N PHE A 1 4.02 15.31 -20.37
CA PHE A 1 5.24 14.87 -21.07
C PHE A 1 4.92 13.59 -21.84
N SER A 2 4.42 13.68 -23.08
CA SER A 2 4.10 12.49 -23.88
C SER A 2 5.33 12.04 -24.70
N GLN A 3 5.37 10.75 -25.04
CA GLN A 3 6.45 10.12 -25.81
C GLN A 3 6.81 10.86 -27.13
N PRO A 4 5.85 11.32 -27.96
CA PRO A 4 6.16 11.99 -29.23
C PRO A 4 6.91 13.32 -29.06
N PHE A 5 6.64 14.04 -27.96
CA PHE A 5 7.34 15.28 -27.65
C PHE A 5 8.79 15.02 -27.22
N ARG A 6 9.06 13.95 -26.48
CA ARG A 6 10.43 13.63 -26.01
C ARG A 6 11.38 13.35 -27.17
N THR A 7 10.93 12.52 -28.12
CA THR A 7 11.70 12.17 -29.31
C THR A 7 11.96 13.39 -30.21
N LYS A 8 10.98 14.31 -30.32
CA LYS A 8 11.14 15.54 -31.11
C LYS A 8 12.23 16.49 -30.56
N TYR A 9 12.41 16.52 -29.25
CA TYR A 9 13.34 17.45 -28.58
C TYR A 9 14.61 16.76 -28.04
N GLY A 10 14.84 15.48 -28.34
CA GLY A 10 15.98 14.72 -27.82
C GLY A 10 15.98 14.58 -26.29
N LEU A 11 14.79 14.65 -25.65
CA LEU A 11 14.62 14.61 -24.20
C LEU A 11 14.44 13.18 -23.67
N ASP A 12 14.84 12.17 -24.43
CA ASP A 12 14.63 10.77 -24.09
C ASP A 12 15.37 10.39 -22.79
N HIS A 13 16.60 10.87 -22.61
CA HIS A 13 17.37 10.66 -21.38
C HIS A 13 16.69 11.28 -20.15
N LEU A 14 16.16 12.50 -20.28
CA LEU A 14 15.41 13.15 -19.21
C LEU A 14 14.10 12.40 -18.91
N GLY A 15 13.44 11.89 -19.95
CA GLY A 15 12.26 11.04 -19.82
C GLY A 15 12.53 9.76 -19.04
N GLN A 16 13.71 9.15 -19.20
CA GLN A 16 14.10 7.96 -18.45
C GLN A 16 14.39 8.28 -16.98
N ILE A 17 15.08 9.39 -16.70
CA ILE A 17 15.33 9.84 -15.31
C ILE A 17 13.99 10.08 -14.60
N GLU A 18 13.07 10.78 -15.25
CA GLU A 18 11.75 11.05 -14.71
C GLU A 18 10.95 9.76 -14.47
N TYR A 19 11.04 8.78 -15.39
CA TYR A 19 10.41 7.48 -15.22
C TYR A 19 10.89 6.80 -13.94
N ASN A 20 12.21 6.67 -13.76
CA ASN A 20 12.79 6.02 -12.59
C ASN A 20 12.43 6.75 -11.28
N LEU A 21 12.39 8.08 -11.30
CA LEU A 21 11.98 8.88 -10.14
C LEU A 21 10.52 8.63 -9.76
N ARG A 22 9.63 8.58 -10.76
CA ARG A 22 8.20 8.34 -10.54
C ARG A 22 7.91 6.91 -10.12
N GLU A 23 8.65 5.95 -10.64
CA GLU A 23 8.60 4.56 -10.18
C GLU A 23 8.92 4.46 -8.69
N GLY A 24 10.03 5.09 -8.25
CA GLY A 24 10.37 5.19 -6.83
C GLY A 24 9.25 5.82 -6.00
N ARG A 25 8.72 6.97 -6.43
CA ARG A 25 7.61 7.64 -5.73
C ARG A 25 6.33 6.80 -5.70
N ALA A 26 6.05 6.03 -6.73
CA ALA A 26 4.90 5.13 -6.76
C ALA A 26 5.06 4.02 -5.71
N HIS A 27 6.27 3.45 -5.58
CA HIS A 27 6.56 2.49 -4.51
C HIS A 27 6.46 3.11 -3.11
N ASP A 28 7.02 4.30 -2.90
CA ASP A 28 6.94 5.02 -1.63
C ASP A 28 5.48 5.30 -1.25
N ALA A 29 4.65 5.72 -2.21
CA ALA A 29 3.22 5.95 -2.00
C ALA A 29 2.47 4.66 -1.63
N LEU A 30 2.82 3.52 -2.24
CA LEU A 30 2.25 2.22 -1.85
C LEU A 30 2.66 1.84 -0.42
N ASP A 31 3.90 2.11 -0.02
CA ASP A 31 4.36 1.89 1.36
C ASP A 31 3.67 2.80 2.37
N GLU A 32 3.39 4.06 2.00
CA GLU A 32 2.57 4.99 2.79
C GLU A 32 1.15 4.43 3.01
N VAL A 33 0.50 3.93 1.94
CA VAL A 33 -0.83 3.29 2.03
C VAL A 33 -0.80 2.08 2.95
N ARG A 34 0.19 1.18 2.80
CA ARG A 34 0.34 0.00 3.66
C ARG A 34 0.49 0.40 5.13
N THR A 35 1.33 1.39 5.40
CA THR A 35 1.59 1.89 6.74
C THR A 35 0.33 2.50 7.35
N ALA A 36 -0.39 3.35 6.61
CA ALA A 36 -1.65 3.93 7.06
C ALA A 36 -2.71 2.87 7.37
N ILE A 37 -2.81 1.81 6.57
CA ILE A 37 -3.73 0.68 6.83
C ILE A 37 -3.35 -0.06 8.11
N LYS A 38 -2.06 -0.35 8.32
CA LYS A 38 -1.59 -1.02 9.56
C LYS A 38 -1.91 -0.19 10.80
N ILE A 39 -1.60 1.11 10.77
CA ILE A 39 -1.88 2.03 11.88
C ILE A 39 -3.40 2.11 12.14
N PHE A 40 -4.21 2.20 11.10
CA PHE A 40 -5.67 2.20 11.22
C PHE A 40 -6.19 0.92 11.88
N ASN A 41 -5.74 -0.25 11.43
CA ASN A 41 -6.18 -1.53 11.98
C ASN A 41 -5.78 -1.67 13.46
N HIS A 42 -4.54 -1.33 13.81
CA HIS A 42 -4.08 -1.34 15.20
C HIS A 42 -4.94 -0.44 16.10
N ASN A 43 -5.20 0.79 15.67
CA ASN A 43 -6.02 1.74 16.44
C ASN A 43 -7.49 1.33 16.53
N LEU A 44 -8.01 0.66 15.48
CA LEU A 44 -9.37 0.13 15.51
C LEU A 44 -9.52 -0.98 16.55
N ASP A 45 -8.54 -1.88 16.66
CA ASP A 45 -8.55 -2.94 17.65
C ASP A 45 -8.24 -2.43 19.07
N PHE A 46 -7.37 -1.42 19.20
CA PHE A 46 -7.18 -0.70 20.47
C PHE A 46 -8.49 -0.05 20.95
N LYS A 47 -9.21 0.64 20.05
CA LYS A 47 -10.51 1.23 20.36
C LYS A 47 -11.50 0.20 20.88
N LYS A 48 -11.63 -0.94 20.18
CA LYS A 48 -12.58 -2.00 20.56
C LYS A 48 -12.27 -2.59 21.93
N THR A 49 -11.00 -2.70 22.28
CA THR A 49 -10.54 -3.37 23.51
C THR A 49 -10.56 -2.43 24.72
N TYR A 50 -10.15 -1.17 24.56
CA TYR A 50 -9.81 -0.32 25.71
C TYR A 50 -10.62 0.98 25.83
N VAL A 51 -11.35 1.40 24.79
CA VAL A 51 -12.05 2.69 24.82
C VAL A 51 -13.50 2.49 25.26
N HIS A 52 -13.80 2.94 26.48
CA HIS A 52 -15.14 2.95 27.07
C HIS A 52 -15.55 4.38 27.45
N GLY A 53 -16.85 4.70 27.33
CA GLY A 53 -17.40 6.03 27.63
C GLY A 53 -17.40 7.01 26.45
N GLN A 54 -18.24 8.05 26.51
CA GLN A 54 -18.59 8.91 25.37
C GLN A 54 -17.45 9.82 24.91
N GLY A 55 -16.77 10.53 25.82
CA GLY A 55 -15.70 11.47 25.49
C GLY A 55 -14.46 10.83 24.83
N PRO A 56 -13.90 9.75 25.41
CA PRO A 56 -12.83 8.97 24.79
C PRO A 56 -13.24 8.43 23.41
N ASN A 57 -14.48 7.98 23.24
CA ASN A 57 -14.99 7.49 21.96
C ASN A 57 -14.97 8.54 20.86
N THR A 58 -15.40 9.78 21.14
CA THR A 58 -15.38 10.86 20.15
C THR A 58 -13.95 11.16 19.68
N ARG A 59 -13.00 11.30 20.62
CA ARG A 59 -11.59 11.58 20.30
C ARG A 59 -10.97 10.47 19.46
N THR A 60 -11.21 9.21 19.82
CA THR A 60 -10.71 8.07 19.04
C THR A 60 -11.38 7.98 17.67
N GLN A 61 -12.66 8.34 17.55
CA GLN A 61 -13.33 8.43 16.24
C GLN A 61 -12.72 9.49 15.34
N ASP A 62 -12.44 10.69 15.87
CA ASP A 62 -11.79 11.76 15.11
C ASP A 62 -10.39 11.32 14.64
N PHE A 63 -9.62 10.65 15.51
CA PHE A 63 -8.31 10.11 15.14
C PHE A 63 -8.41 9.02 14.04
N LEU A 64 -9.36 8.09 14.16
CA LEU A 64 -9.60 7.08 13.13
C LEU A 64 -10.00 7.71 11.79
N ARG A 65 -10.74 8.83 11.80
CA ARG A 65 -11.07 9.57 10.58
C ARG A 65 -9.83 10.17 9.93
N THR A 66 -8.89 10.71 10.71
CA THR A 66 -7.59 11.16 10.18
C THR A 66 -6.85 10.02 9.49
N LEU A 67 -6.78 8.86 10.13
CA LEU A 67 -6.14 7.67 9.54
C LEU A 67 -6.86 7.16 8.28
N VAL A 68 -8.18 7.36 8.17
CA VAL A 68 -8.91 7.11 6.92
C VAL A 68 -8.46 8.06 5.82
N ASN A 69 -8.33 9.35 6.13
CA ASN A 69 -7.85 10.34 5.16
C ASN A 69 -6.40 10.04 4.74
N ASP A 70 -5.53 9.59 5.65
CA ASP A 70 -4.15 9.24 5.31
C ASP A 70 -4.08 8.09 4.28
N LYS A 71 -4.94 7.08 4.41
CA LYS A 71 -5.07 6.00 3.41
C LYS A 71 -5.48 6.54 2.04
N ILE A 72 -6.46 7.44 2.01
CA ILE A 72 -6.97 8.05 0.77
C ILE A 72 -5.88 8.91 0.13
N ASN A 73 -5.22 9.76 0.92
CA ASN A 73 -4.14 10.63 0.44
C ASN A 73 -2.98 9.82 -0.16
N GLY A 74 -2.57 8.72 0.49
CA GLY A 74 -1.56 7.81 -0.05
C GLY A 74 -1.99 7.19 -1.38
N ALA A 75 -3.26 6.79 -1.49
CA ALA A 75 -3.81 6.22 -2.71
C ALA A 75 -3.87 7.24 -3.86
N GLU A 76 -4.27 8.47 -3.57
CA GLU A 76 -4.29 9.57 -4.56
C GLU A 76 -2.90 9.94 -5.06
N LYS A 77 -1.89 9.98 -4.17
CA LYS A 77 -0.48 10.15 -4.54
C LYS A 77 -0.05 9.05 -5.51
N TYR A 78 -0.33 7.79 -5.17
CA TYR A 78 -0.01 6.65 -6.03
C TYR A 78 -0.68 6.76 -7.41
N GLN A 79 -1.99 7.04 -7.45
CA GLN A 79 -2.71 7.19 -8.71
C GLN A 79 -2.16 8.33 -9.57
N THR A 80 -1.72 9.42 -8.95
CA THR A 80 -1.11 10.57 -9.65
C THR A 80 0.22 10.16 -10.29
N GLU A 81 1.08 9.47 -9.56
CA GLU A 81 2.36 8.99 -10.09
C GLU A 81 2.16 7.91 -11.15
N ARG A 82 1.19 7.00 -10.98
CA ARG A 82 0.82 6.01 -11.99
C ARG A 82 0.35 6.65 -13.29
N LYS A 83 -0.53 7.66 -13.22
CA LYS A 83 -0.98 8.42 -14.41
C LYS A 83 0.19 9.04 -15.17
N ALA A 84 1.17 9.58 -14.45
CA ALA A 84 2.36 10.13 -15.06
C ALA A 84 3.28 9.05 -15.66
N LEU A 85 3.43 7.91 -15.00
CA LEU A 85 4.15 6.74 -15.54
C LEU A 85 3.50 6.20 -16.81
N LEU A 86 2.16 6.12 -16.88
CA LEU A 86 1.44 5.74 -18.10
C LEU A 86 1.74 6.71 -19.25
N ALA A 87 1.79 8.02 -18.98
CA ALA A 87 2.17 9.02 -19.98
C ALA A 87 3.65 8.91 -20.42
N LEU A 88 4.51 8.37 -19.54
CA LEU A 88 5.93 8.14 -19.82
C LEU A 88 6.22 6.82 -20.52
N GLY A 89 5.28 5.88 -20.57
CA GLY A 89 5.38 4.62 -21.30
C GLY A 89 5.16 3.35 -20.48
N LEU A 90 4.67 3.46 -19.23
CA LEU A 90 4.26 2.29 -18.44
C LEU A 90 3.11 1.55 -19.16
N PRO A 91 3.18 0.22 -19.32
CA PRO A 91 2.06 -0.58 -19.80
C PRO A 91 0.84 -0.45 -18.87
N GLU A 92 -0.37 -0.40 -19.43
CA GLU A 92 -1.59 -0.31 -18.61
C GLU A 92 -1.80 -1.57 -17.73
N ASP A 93 -1.39 -2.72 -18.24
CA ASP A 93 -1.46 -4.03 -17.58
C ASP A 93 -0.17 -4.41 -16.82
N ASP A 94 0.59 -3.41 -16.34
CA ASP A 94 1.81 -3.68 -15.58
C ASP A 94 1.53 -4.55 -14.34
N PRO A 95 2.25 -5.68 -14.14
CA PRO A 95 1.99 -6.60 -13.04
C PRO A 95 2.44 -6.08 -11.67
N VAL A 96 3.29 -5.05 -11.63
CA VAL A 96 3.90 -4.47 -10.44
C VAL A 96 3.16 -3.20 -10.02
N LEU A 97 2.80 -2.33 -10.97
CA LEU A 97 2.15 -1.04 -10.74
C LEU A 97 0.73 -1.04 -11.32
N LYS A 98 -0.14 -1.84 -10.71
CA LYS A 98 -1.54 -2.00 -11.09
C LYS A 98 -2.41 -0.82 -10.64
N ASP A 99 -3.60 -0.72 -11.21
CA ASP A 99 -4.56 0.28 -10.77
C ASP A 99 -5.01 0.03 -9.31
N LEU A 100 -5.01 1.10 -8.49
CA LEU A 100 -5.41 1.05 -7.09
C LEU A 100 -6.81 1.63 -6.93
N ARG A 101 -7.77 0.77 -6.62
CA ARG A 101 -9.18 1.16 -6.42
C ARG A 101 -9.45 1.45 -4.95
N ASP A 102 -10.34 2.40 -4.66
CA ASP A 102 -10.68 2.79 -3.28
C ASP A 102 -11.19 1.62 -2.42
N ASN A 103 -11.88 0.66 -3.04
CA ASN A 103 -12.37 -0.55 -2.36
C ASN A 103 -11.25 -1.54 -1.96
N GLN A 104 -10.00 -1.25 -2.29
CA GLN A 104 -8.82 -2.04 -1.95
C GLN A 104 -8.05 -1.47 -0.75
N LEU A 105 -8.46 -0.34 -0.16
CA LEU A 105 -7.76 0.30 0.96
C LEU A 105 -7.99 -0.38 2.33
N TRP A 106 -7.73 -1.68 2.37
CA TRP A 106 -7.85 -2.53 3.55
C TRP A 106 -6.74 -3.60 3.57
N ALA A 107 -6.57 -4.22 4.73
CA ALA A 107 -5.71 -5.39 4.91
C ALA A 107 -6.49 -6.44 5.68
N LYS A 108 -6.27 -7.70 5.35
CA LYS A 108 -6.72 -8.82 6.16
C LYS A 108 -6.02 -8.76 7.50
N ASP A 109 -6.81 -8.96 8.55
CA ASP A 109 -6.28 -9.03 9.89
C ASP A 109 -5.67 -10.41 10.14
N ALA A 110 -4.35 -10.50 9.99
CA ALA A 110 -3.61 -11.74 10.20
C ALA A 110 -3.51 -12.15 11.68
N SER A 111 -3.84 -11.24 12.62
CA SER A 111 -3.79 -11.52 14.05
C SER A 111 -5.01 -12.32 14.54
N LYS A 112 -6.12 -12.28 13.79
CA LYS A 112 -7.35 -13.02 14.13
C LYS A 112 -7.29 -14.43 13.53
N PRO A 113 -7.74 -15.47 14.27
CA PRO A 113 -7.76 -16.82 13.74
C PRO A 113 -8.66 -16.87 12.50
N ALA A 114 -8.14 -17.46 11.42
CA ALA A 114 -8.84 -17.59 10.15
C ALA A 114 -10.22 -18.23 10.37
N ARG A 115 -11.28 -17.54 9.98
CA ARG A 115 -12.64 -18.07 10.04
C ARG A 115 -12.89 -18.97 8.84
N LEU A 116 -13.79 -19.95 9.00
CA LEU A 116 -14.22 -20.81 7.90
C LEU A 116 -14.82 -19.92 6.77
N GLY A 117 -14.14 -19.85 5.63
CA GLY A 117 -14.47 -18.95 4.50
C GLY A 117 -13.42 -17.85 4.21
N ASP A 118 -12.46 -17.61 5.11
CA ASP A 118 -11.40 -16.62 4.90
C ASP A 118 -10.34 -17.05 3.87
N SER A 119 -10.32 -18.32 3.46
CA SER A 119 -9.43 -18.80 2.38
C SER A 119 -9.74 -18.18 1.02
N ARG A 120 -10.96 -17.64 0.82
CA ARG A 120 -11.35 -16.97 -0.43
C ARG A 120 -11.04 -15.47 -0.47
N LYS A 121 -10.67 -14.85 0.65
CA LYS A 121 -10.32 -13.43 0.72
C LYS A 121 -8.80 -13.29 0.73
N GLU A 122 -8.25 -13.06 -0.44
CA GLU A 122 -6.86 -12.65 -0.63
C GLU A 122 -6.70 -11.15 -0.36
N ASP A 123 -5.53 -10.75 0.11
CA ASP A 123 -5.20 -9.35 0.29
C ASP A 123 -5.15 -8.62 -1.06
N PRO A 124 -5.42 -7.31 -1.07
CA PRO A 124 -5.19 -6.49 -2.25
C PRO A 124 -3.79 -6.68 -2.85
N TRP A 125 -3.70 -6.62 -4.18
CA TRP A 125 -2.46 -6.89 -4.93
C TRP A 125 -1.24 -6.11 -4.43
N PHE A 126 -1.44 -4.87 -3.95
CA PHE A 126 -0.36 -4.00 -3.51
C PHE A 126 0.32 -4.50 -2.24
N TRP A 127 -0.23 -5.46 -1.51
CA TRP A 127 0.48 -6.14 -0.41
C TRP A 127 1.58 -7.08 -0.92
N HIS A 128 1.53 -7.49 -2.18
CA HIS A 128 2.45 -8.46 -2.79
C HIS A 128 3.54 -7.84 -3.68
N VAL A 129 3.60 -6.51 -3.82
CA VAL A 129 4.48 -5.80 -4.78
C VAL A 129 5.98 -5.85 -4.43
N GLY A 130 6.37 -6.48 -3.32
CA GLY A 130 7.78 -6.80 -3.01
C GLY A 130 8.10 -8.29 -3.03
N ARG A 131 7.11 -9.13 -3.32
CA ARG A 131 7.28 -10.58 -3.30
C ARG A 131 8.04 -11.00 -4.55
N PRO A 132 9.17 -11.72 -4.44
CA PRO A 132 9.83 -12.31 -5.60
C PRO A 132 8.83 -13.13 -6.40
N SER A 133 8.74 -12.89 -7.71
CA SER A 133 7.87 -13.70 -8.57
C SER A 133 8.46 -15.13 -8.69
N GLY A 134 7.59 -16.15 -8.72
CA GLY A 134 8.02 -17.55 -8.84
C GLY A 134 8.15 -18.34 -7.53
N LEU A 135 7.85 -17.76 -6.37
CA LEU A 135 7.86 -18.48 -5.09
C LEU A 135 6.72 -19.51 -5.01
N THR A 136 7.05 -20.69 -4.47
CA THR A 136 6.07 -21.72 -4.11
C THR A 136 5.18 -21.25 -2.96
N GLU A 137 4.01 -21.88 -2.79
CA GLU A 137 3.03 -21.51 -1.76
C GLU A 137 3.58 -21.53 -0.32
N LYS A 138 4.65 -22.30 -0.09
CA LYS A 138 5.36 -22.36 1.18
C LYS A 138 6.29 -21.16 1.37
N GLU A 139 7.14 -20.88 0.39
CA GLU A 139 8.08 -19.75 0.41
C GLU A 139 7.34 -18.40 0.44
N LYS A 140 6.19 -18.35 -0.24
CA LYS A 140 5.22 -17.27 -0.18
C LYS A 140 4.78 -16.97 1.26
N ARG A 141 4.41 -17.98 2.03
CA ARG A 141 4.00 -17.82 3.44
C ARG A 141 5.18 -17.45 4.34
N GLU A 142 6.35 -18.04 4.10
CA GLU A 142 7.57 -17.72 4.84
C GLU A 142 7.97 -16.25 4.66
N TRP A 143 7.91 -15.72 3.43
CA TRP A 143 8.16 -14.31 3.14
C TRP A 143 7.12 -13.38 3.78
N ASP A 144 5.84 -13.78 3.76
CA ASP A 144 4.77 -13.02 4.43
C ASP A 144 4.99 -12.99 5.96
N ILE A 145 5.39 -14.12 6.55
CA ILE A 145 5.73 -14.23 7.99
C ILE A 145 6.97 -13.40 8.32
N GLU A 146 8.02 -13.47 7.51
CA GLU A 146 9.27 -12.73 7.71
C GLU A 146 9.05 -11.22 7.62
N ARG A 147 8.29 -10.73 6.64
CA ARG A 147 7.92 -9.29 6.60
C ARG A 147 7.06 -8.89 7.77
N THR A 148 6.11 -9.74 8.17
CA THR A 148 5.27 -9.47 9.33
C THR A 148 6.13 -9.43 10.60
N GLN A 149 7.09 -10.33 10.79
CA GLN A 149 8.00 -10.36 11.95
C GLN A 149 9.00 -9.19 11.95
N THR A 150 9.62 -8.88 10.82
CA THR A 150 10.61 -7.80 10.71
C THR A 150 9.99 -6.43 11.06
N ASP A 151 8.71 -6.25 10.77
CA ASP A 151 7.97 -5.04 11.13
C ASP A 151 7.64 -4.96 12.63
N HIS A 152 7.41 -6.09 13.32
CA HIS A 152 7.22 -6.12 14.79
C HIS A 152 8.54 -5.92 15.55
N SER A 153 9.66 -6.37 14.98
CA SER A 153 10.99 -6.21 15.59
C SER A 153 11.50 -4.76 15.55
N LYS A 154 10.97 -3.90 14.66
CA LYS A 154 11.31 -2.47 14.61
C LYS A 154 10.46 -1.58 15.53
N SER A 155 9.32 -2.08 16.03
CA SER A 155 8.51 -1.36 17.03
C SER A 155 8.94 -1.56 18.48
N ASP A 156 9.90 -2.46 18.74
CA ASP A 156 10.40 -2.81 20.09
C ASP A 156 11.85 -2.36 20.38
N MET A 157 12.39 -1.39 19.62
CA MET A 157 13.66 -0.76 19.99
C MET A 157 13.39 0.53 20.81
N PRO A 158 13.92 0.62 22.06
CA PRO A 158 13.62 1.66 23.03
C PRO A 158 14.16 3.06 22.68
#